data_AF-A0A9X0YL11-F1
#
_entry.id   AF-A0A9X0YL11-F1
#
_cell.length_a   1.000
_cell.length_b   1.000
_cell.length_c   1.000
_cell.angle_alpha   90.00
_cell.angle_beta   90.00
_cell.angle_gamma   90.00
#
_symmetry.space_group_name_H-M   'P 1'
#
loop_
_entity.id
_entity.type
_entity.pdbx_description
1 polymer ?
#
loop_
_entity_poly.entity_id
_entity_poly.type
_entity_poly.pdbx_seq_one_letter_code
_entity_poly.pdbx_strand_id
1 'polypeptide(L)'
;MTTKDIEPVKLFVHGNNNSYDVQLSINGIVIGNGNVSSLKICNENHPLKDQVSDLPAMFKDQIAFVLKEGENTISLQFKQKTNNAMPFSFALTSVNEIPPLYYFSSEKTSGSVSSTFYNHNPDKAPSLGNADAAFVFSEPISFFHTVINENPLRAFGGSGGLTDLTLIEGNNILKVNYIASETGEFIYYIKTPSFTKKVVKHITKDQVDKKQIDIYTFQK
;
A
#
# COMPACT_ATOMS: atom_id res chain seq x y z
N MET A 1 13.13 -26.36 -12.20
CA MET A 1 12.41 -25.39 -13.05
C MET A 1 10.97 -25.86 -13.12
N THR A 2 10.00 -25.09 -12.68
CA THR A 2 9.46 -23.98 -13.48
C THR A 2 9.32 -22.71 -12.66
N THR A 3 10.16 -21.74 -13.00
CA THR A 3 9.79 -20.32 -13.14
C THR A 3 8.39 -20.24 -13.75
N LYS A 4 7.33 -20.39 -12.94
CA LYS A 4 6.02 -19.89 -13.35
C LYS A 4 6.23 -18.39 -13.50
N ASP A 5 6.40 -18.00 -14.74
CA ASP A 5 6.25 -16.66 -15.30
C ASP A 5 6.13 -15.62 -14.20
N ILE A 6 7.28 -15.08 -13.78
CA ILE A 6 7.28 -13.90 -12.93
C ILE A 6 6.69 -12.81 -13.81
N GLU A 7 5.36 -12.69 -13.77
CA GLU A 7 4.64 -11.67 -14.51
C GLU A 7 5.33 -10.33 -14.23
N PRO A 8 5.40 -9.45 -15.24
CA PRO A 8 5.86 -8.09 -15.02
C PRO A 8 5.18 -7.47 -13.80
N VAL A 9 5.92 -7.35 -12.69
CA VAL A 9 5.42 -6.65 -11.51
C VAL A 9 5.49 -5.18 -11.84
N LYS A 10 4.34 -4.63 -12.21
CA LYS A 10 4.16 -3.21 -12.31
C LYS A 10 3.64 -2.72 -10.95
N LEU A 11 4.39 -1.82 -10.34
CA LEU A 11 4.01 -1.18 -9.10
C LEU A 11 3.55 0.23 -9.38
N PHE A 12 2.62 0.69 -8.56
CA PHE A 12 2.11 2.05 -8.58
C PHE A 12 2.41 2.72 -7.26
N VAL A 13 2.74 4.00 -7.33
CA VAL A 13 2.80 4.86 -6.16
C VAL A 13 1.38 5.36 -5.85
N HIS A 14 0.91 5.09 -4.64
CA HIS A 14 -0.33 5.64 -4.10
C HIS A 14 -0.07 6.42 -2.80
N GLY A 15 -1.13 6.99 -2.23
CA GLY A 15 -1.10 7.77 -1.00
C GLY A 15 -1.20 9.27 -1.24
N ASN A 16 -1.23 10.03 -0.15
CA ASN A 16 -1.28 11.48 -0.19
C ASN A 16 0.14 12.05 -0.23
N ASN A 17 0.74 11.99 -1.42
CA ASN A 17 2.07 12.56 -1.68
C ASN A 17 2.07 13.67 -2.75
N ASN A 18 0.93 13.93 -3.40
CA ASN A 18 0.79 15.01 -4.40
C ASN A 18 1.09 16.41 -3.84
N SER A 19 0.84 16.65 -2.55
CA SER A 19 1.07 17.95 -1.89
C SER A 19 2.48 18.08 -1.28
N TYR A 20 3.38 17.15 -1.60
CA TYR A 20 4.73 17.07 -1.08
C TYR A 20 5.73 17.00 -2.24
N ASP A 21 6.90 17.60 -2.05
CA ASP A 21 8.08 17.29 -2.84
C ASP A 21 8.71 16.04 -2.23
N VAL A 22 8.74 14.96 -3.02
CA VAL A 22 9.23 13.65 -2.58
C VAL A 22 10.44 13.25 -3.41
N GLN A 23 11.54 12.95 -2.74
CA GLN A 23 12.65 12.22 -3.32
C GLN A 23 12.50 10.74 -2.97
N LEU A 24 12.20 9.93 -3.98
CA LEU A 24 12.12 8.47 -3.88
C LEU A 24 13.42 7.86 -4.39
N SER A 25 14.03 7.00 -3.57
CA SER A 25 15.14 6.16 -3.99
C SER A 25 14.88 4.70 -3.65
N ILE A 26 15.26 3.76 -4.51
CA ILE A 26 15.27 2.32 -4.20
C ILE A 26 16.67 1.77 -4.51
N ASN A 27 17.22 0.98 -3.59
CA ASN A 27 18.58 0.44 -3.64
C ASN A 27 19.65 1.51 -3.93
N GLY A 28 19.47 2.72 -3.37
CA GLY A 28 20.38 3.85 -3.54
C GLY A 28 20.24 4.62 -4.86
N ILE A 29 19.38 4.20 -5.77
CA ILE A 29 19.13 4.87 -7.05
C ILE A 29 17.93 5.80 -6.89
N VAL A 30 18.07 7.07 -7.28
CA VAL A 30 16.97 8.05 -7.28
C VAL A 30 16.04 7.77 -8.45
N ILE A 31 14.76 7.59 -8.16
CA ILE A 31 13.71 7.18 -9.11
C ILE A 31 12.74 8.32 -9.40
N GLY A 32 12.54 9.21 -8.42
CA GLY A 32 11.68 10.36 -8.56
C GLY A 32 12.11 11.48 -7.63
N ASN A 33 11.88 12.72 -8.07
CA ASN A 33 12.12 13.93 -7.29
C ASN A 33 11.02 14.96 -7.62
N GLY A 34 10.28 15.39 -6.60
CA GLY A 34 9.09 16.25 -6.74
C GLY A 34 7.80 15.44 -6.60
N ASN A 35 6.90 15.52 -7.59
CA ASN A 35 5.67 14.71 -7.57
C ASN A 35 5.95 13.27 -8.05
N VAL A 36 5.63 12.28 -7.20
CA VAL A 36 5.85 10.85 -7.47
C VAL A 36 4.56 10.04 -7.63
N SER A 37 3.37 10.65 -7.55
CA SER A 37 2.06 9.96 -7.52
C SER A 37 1.68 9.17 -8.79
N SER A 38 2.37 9.38 -9.91
CA SER A 38 2.11 8.68 -11.17
C SER A 38 3.23 7.71 -11.56
N LEU A 39 4.23 7.53 -10.71
CA LEU A 39 5.34 6.65 -11.00
C LEU A 39 4.86 5.20 -11.08
N LYS A 40 5.28 4.54 -12.17
CA LYS A 40 5.15 3.11 -12.35
C LYS A 40 6.55 2.52 -12.28
N ILE A 41 6.72 1.49 -11.45
CA ILE A 41 7.99 0.79 -11.24
C ILE A 41 7.84 -0.63 -11.78
N CYS A 42 8.79 -1.11 -12.56
CA CYS A 42 8.73 -2.43 -13.21
C CYS A 42 9.79 -3.38 -12.62
N ASN A 43 9.73 -4.69 -12.90
CA ASN A 43 10.78 -5.65 -12.56
C ASN A 43 11.66 -6.00 -13.78
N GLU A 44 12.71 -6.80 -13.56
CA GLU A 44 13.71 -7.19 -14.58
C GLU A 44 13.12 -7.93 -15.79
N ASN A 45 11.93 -8.52 -15.63
CA ASN A 45 11.24 -9.34 -16.62
C ASN A 45 10.14 -8.57 -17.38
N HIS A 46 10.09 -7.24 -17.25
CA HIS A 46 9.05 -6.47 -17.93
C HIS A 46 9.23 -6.49 -19.46
N PRO A 47 8.19 -6.81 -20.25
CA PRO A 47 8.30 -6.95 -21.71
C PRO A 47 8.69 -5.65 -22.44
N LEU A 48 8.66 -4.52 -21.74
CA LEU A 48 9.08 -3.21 -22.26
C LEU A 48 10.52 -2.83 -21.86
N LYS A 49 11.24 -3.61 -21.06
CA LYS A 49 12.61 -3.30 -20.57
C LYS A 49 13.57 -2.93 -21.70
N ASP A 50 13.52 -3.67 -22.79
CA ASP A 50 14.39 -3.44 -23.96
C ASP A 50 13.84 -2.38 -24.93
N GLN A 51 12.60 -1.93 -24.72
CA GLN A 51 11.94 -0.91 -25.53
C GLN A 51 11.91 0.47 -24.84
N VAL A 52 12.28 0.55 -23.54
CA VAL A 52 12.28 1.82 -22.79
C VAL A 52 13.19 2.86 -23.44
N SER A 53 14.31 2.44 -24.04
CA SER A 53 15.23 3.34 -24.77
C SER A 53 14.60 4.01 -25.99
N ASP A 54 13.57 3.39 -26.57
CA ASP A 54 12.95 3.80 -27.84
C ASP A 54 11.61 4.50 -27.63
N LEU A 55 11.09 4.50 -26.40
CA LEU A 55 9.87 5.21 -26.05
C LEU A 55 10.06 6.74 -26.11
N PRO A 56 9.03 7.52 -26.52
CA PRO A 56 9.04 8.97 -26.40
C PRO A 56 9.25 9.40 -24.95
N ALA A 57 9.87 10.57 -24.70
CA ALA A 57 10.25 11.04 -23.35
C ALA A 57 9.09 10.96 -22.34
N MET A 58 7.88 11.37 -22.75
CA MET A 58 6.65 11.29 -21.94
C MET A 58 6.26 9.87 -21.46
N PHE A 59 6.78 8.83 -22.11
CA PHE A 59 6.58 7.41 -21.76
C PHE A 59 7.79 6.81 -21.04
N LYS A 60 9.00 7.35 -21.23
CA LYS A 60 10.21 7.03 -20.46
C LYS A 60 10.08 7.43 -19.00
N ASP A 61 9.40 8.55 -18.73
CA ASP A 61 9.10 9.06 -17.39
C ASP A 61 8.14 8.16 -16.58
N GLN A 62 7.74 7.02 -17.14
CA GLN A 62 6.80 6.07 -16.55
C GLN A 62 7.37 4.65 -16.38
N ILE A 63 8.66 4.42 -16.64
CA ILE A 63 9.36 3.17 -16.27
C ILE A 63 10.65 3.56 -15.58
N ALA A 64 10.57 3.87 -14.28
CA ALA A 64 11.62 4.59 -13.58
C ALA A 64 12.65 3.69 -12.87
N PHE A 65 12.34 2.41 -12.65
CA PHE A 65 13.22 1.52 -11.90
C PHE A 65 12.88 0.05 -12.12
N VAL A 66 13.91 -0.78 -11.96
CA VAL A 66 13.86 -2.24 -12.06
C VAL A 66 14.02 -2.83 -10.66
N LEU A 67 12.96 -3.43 -10.13
CA LEU A 67 13.02 -4.09 -8.82
C LEU A 67 13.65 -5.47 -8.90
N LYS A 68 14.61 -5.70 -8.01
CA LYS A 68 15.22 -7.01 -7.82
C LYS A 68 14.24 -7.92 -7.09
N GLU A 69 14.28 -9.21 -7.40
CA GLU A 69 13.62 -10.21 -6.55
C GLU A 69 14.29 -10.26 -5.17
N GLY A 70 13.51 -10.58 -4.15
CA GLY A 70 13.96 -10.60 -2.77
C GLY A 70 14.02 -9.20 -2.13
N GLU A 71 15.04 -8.96 -1.31
CA GLU A 71 15.15 -7.77 -0.47
C GLU A 71 15.55 -6.54 -1.29
N ASN A 72 14.84 -5.43 -1.04
CA ASN A 72 15.12 -4.12 -1.60
C ASN A 72 15.06 -3.08 -0.48
N THR A 73 15.84 -2.01 -0.61
CA THR A 73 15.82 -0.87 0.33
C THR A 73 15.14 0.31 -0.31
N ILE A 74 14.06 0.81 0.28
CA ILE A 74 13.40 2.06 -0.12
C ILE A 74 13.81 3.19 0.80
N SER A 75 14.02 4.37 0.23
CA SER A 75 14.26 5.62 0.95
C SER A 75 13.35 6.72 0.41
N LEU A 76 12.67 7.42 1.31
CA LEU A 76 11.81 8.55 1.01
C LEU A 76 12.33 9.77 1.77
N GLN A 77 12.50 10.89 1.08
CA GLN A 77 12.57 12.21 1.69
C GLN A 77 11.36 13.01 1.22
N PHE A 78 10.63 13.64 2.12
CA PHE A 78 9.44 14.39 1.76
C PHE A 78 9.43 15.75 2.45
N LYS A 79 8.90 16.75 1.75
CA LYS A 79 8.69 18.09 2.27
C LYS A 79 7.39 18.67 1.71
N GLN A 80 6.53 19.16 2.57
CA GLN A 80 5.25 19.75 2.21
C GLN A 80 5.47 21.00 1.36
N LYS A 81 4.73 21.09 0.24
CA LYS A 81 4.84 22.19 -0.71
C LYS A 81 3.68 23.20 -0.60
N THR A 82 2.54 22.77 -0.05
CA THR A 82 1.32 23.59 0.10
C THR A 82 0.88 23.66 1.55
N ASN A 83 0.43 24.82 2.04
CA ASN A 83 0.16 25.05 3.47
C ASN A 83 -1.07 24.31 4.06
N ASN A 84 -1.89 23.63 3.24
CA ASN A 84 -3.10 22.91 3.66
C ASN A 84 -3.12 21.46 3.17
N ALA A 85 -1.98 20.76 3.23
CA ALA A 85 -1.91 19.37 2.81
C ALA A 85 -2.54 18.46 3.88
N MET A 86 -3.26 17.41 3.45
CA MET A 86 -3.51 16.26 4.31
C MET A 86 -2.16 15.63 4.73
N PRO A 87 -2.10 14.84 5.83
CA PRO A 87 -0.87 14.15 6.24
C PRO A 87 -0.22 13.32 5.13
N PHE A 88 1.11 13.24 5.14
CA PHE A 88 1.86 12.53 4.11
C PHE A 88 1.53 11.04 4.16
N SER A 89 1.26 10.44 3.01
CA SER A 89 1.28 8.99 2.88
C SER A 89 1.82 8.54 1.53
N PHE A 90 2.52 7.41 1.55
CA PHE A 90 3.16 6.78 0.42
C PHE A 90 2.92 5.28 0.50
N ALA A 91 2.38 4.70 -0.57
CA ALA A 91 2.23 3.27 -0.73
C ALA A 91 2.86 2.84 -2.05
N LEU A 92 3.50 1.69 -2.06
CA LEU A 92 3.98 1.02 -3.25
C LEU A 92 3.18 -0.27 -3.41
N THR A 93 2.22 -0.30 -4.33
CA THR A 93 1.30 -1.43 -4.52
C THR A 93 1.56 -2.11 -5.86
N SER A 94 1.40 -3.42 -5.95
CA SER A 94 1.43 -4.14 -7.23
C SER A 94 0.10 -4.06 -7.95
N VAL A 95 0.11 -4.15 -9.29
CA VAL A 95 -1.12 -4.19 -10.13
C VAL A 95 -2.10 -5.27 -9.68
N ASN A 96 -1.61 -6.38 -9.12
CA ASN A 96 -2.43 -7.54 -8.79
C ASN A 96 -3.26 -7.38 -7.48
N GLU A 97 -3.56 -6.14 -7.07
CA GLU A 97 -4.45 -5.82 -5.93
C GLU A 97 -4.08 -6.49 -4.59
N ILE A 98 -2.79 -6.80 -4.44
CA ILE A 98 -2.16 -7.33 -3.23
C ILE A 98 -1.99 -6.18 -2.22
N PRO A 99 -1.92 -6.45 -0.91
CA PRO A 99 -1.38 -5.52 0.08
C PRO A 99 -0.16 -4.75 -0.43
N PRO A 100 0.00 -3.47 -0.03
CA PRO A 100 1.15 -2.69 -0.44
C PRO A 100 2.45 -3.42 -0.09
N LEU A 101 3.38 -3.49 -1.04
CA LEU A 101 4.75 -3.97 -0.81
C LEU A 101 5.54 -3.03 0.10
N TYR A 102 5.08 -1.80 0.23
CA TYR A 102 5.58 -0.85 1.19
C TYR A 102 4.50 0.20 1.47
N TYR A 103 4.38 0.61 2.73
CA TYR A 103 3.54 1.72 3.15
C TYR A 103 4.25 2.58 4.19
N PHE A 104 4.06 3.88 4.10
CA PHE A 104 4.53 4.84 5.09
C PHE A 104 3.58 6.03 5.16
N SER A 105 3.34 6.53 6.35
CA SER A 105 2.60 7.76 6.56
C SER A 105 3.14 8.55 7.74
N SER A 106 2.94 9.87 7.71
CA SER A 106 3.50 10.79 8.70
C SER A 106 2.67 12.08 8.77
N GLU A 107 2.41 12.54 9.99
CA GLU A 107 1.82 13.86 10.25
C GLU A 107 2.82 15.02 10.11
N LYS A 108 4.12 14.71 10.11
CA LYS A 108 5.16 15.74 9.93
C LYS A 108 5.05 16.37 8.55
N THR A 109 5.34 17.66 8.47
CA THR A 109 5.39 18.41 7.21
C THR A 109 6.64 18.12 6.40
N SER A 110 7.65 17.49 7.01
CA SER A 110 8.83 16.97 6.31
C SER A 110 9.48 15.83 7.09
N GLY A 111 10.28 15.03 6.39
CA GLY A 111 11.01 13.94 7.01
C GLY A 111 11.79 13.10 6.01
N SER A 112 12.51 12.12 6.56
CA SER A 112 13.19 11.07 5.81
C SER A 112 12.93 9.74 6.49
N VAL A 113 12.69 8.71 5.69
CA VAL A 113 12.54 7.32 6.15
C VAL A 113 13.28 6.40 5.19
N SER A 114 13.89 5.35 5.73
CA SER A 114 14.46 4.25 4.96
C SER A 114 14.04 2.93 5.57
N SER A 115 13.69 1.96 4.74
CA SER A 115 13.24 0.63 5.18
C SER A 115 13.52 -0.41 4.12
N THR A 116 13.60 -1.67 4.53
CA THR A 116 13.63 -2.81 3.60
C THR A 116 12.21 -3.26 3.26
N PHE A 117 12.03 -3.73 2.03
CA PHE A 117 10.85 -4.46 1.60
C PHE A 117 11.22 -5.65 0.71
N TYR A 118 10.31 -6.62 0.59
CA TYR A 118 10.54 -7.82 -0.20
C TYR A 118 9.63 -7.83 -1.41
N ASN A 119 10.22 -7.99 -2.59
CA ASN A 119 9.52 -8.26 -3.83
C ASN A 119 9.62 -9.75 -4.12
N HIS A 120 8.50 -10.48 -4.11
CA HIS A 120 8.42 -11.93 -4.31
C HIS A 120 9.41 -12.74 -3.45
N ASN A 121 8.99 -13.12 -2.25
CA ASN A 121 9.69 -14.10 -1.43
C ASN A 121 8.66 -15.09 -0.83
N PRO A 122 8.65 -16.37 -1.22
CA PRO A 122 7.65 -17.32 -0.74
C PRO A 122 7.77 -17.60 0.77
N ASP A 123 8.95 -17.39 1.35
CA ASP A 123 9.23 -17.65 2.76
C ASP A 123 9.03 -16.40 3.64
N LYS A 124 8.75 -15.23 3.04
CA LYS A 124 8.55 -13.96 3.76
C LYS A 124 7.24 -13.30 3.35
N ALA A 125 6.44 -12.93 4.35
CA ALA A 125 5.31 -12.05 4.10
C ALA A 125 5.78 -10.73 3.46
N PRO A 126 4.97 -10.11 2.58
CA PRO A 126 5.29 -8.80 2.02
C PRO A 126 5.54 -7.80 3.15
N SER A 127 6.55 -6.94 2.98
CA SER A 127 6.86 -5.91 3.97
C SER A 127 5.75 -4.87 3.97
N LEU A 128 4.99 -4.77 5.06
CA LEU A 128 3.85 -3.87 5.15
C LEU A 128 4.29 -2.46 5.61
N GLY A 129 5.41 -1.96 5.07
CA GLY A 129 5.95 -0.65 5.44
C GLY A 129 7.05 -0.67 6.50
N ASN A 130 7.35 0.50 7.04
CA ASN A 130 8.30 0.65 8.16
C ASN A 130 7.70 0.18 9.49
N ALA A 131 8.53 0.13 10.54
CA ALA A 131 8.11 -0.37 11.86
C ALA A 131 6.89 0.38 12.40
N ASP A 132 6.81 1.69 12.17
CA ASP A 132 5.75 2.59 12.60
C ASP A 132 4.53 2.63 11.67
N ALA A 133 4.52 1.88 10.56
CA ALA A 133 3.39 1.82 9.64
C ALA A 133 2.12 1.36 10.36
N ALA A 134 1.04 2.10 10.12
CA ALA A 134 -0.30 1.81 10.63
C ALA A 134 -1.34 1.98 9.52
N PHE A 135 -2.00 0.90 9.10
CA PHE A 135 -3.08 0.95 8.11
C PHE A 135 -4.01 -0.28 8.18
N VAL A 136 -5.17 -0.16 7.55
CA VAL A 136 -6.01 -1.29 7.13
C VAL A 136 -6.04 -1.34 5.61
N PHE A 137 -5.82 -2.52 5.03
CA PHE A 137 -5.96 -2.74 3.60
C PHE A 137 -7.02 -3.81 3.35
N SER A 138 -7.94 -3.55 2.42
CA SER A 138 -8.98 -4.49 2.00
C SER A 138 -8.82 -4.83 0.54
N GLU A 139 -8.99 -6.11 0.20
CA GLU A 139 -9.30 -6.54 -1.17
C GLU A 139 -10.66 -5.99 -1.63
N PRO A 140 -10.99 -6.06 -2.93
CA PRO A 140 -12.28 -5.63 -3.43
C PRO A 140 -13.45 -6.28 -2.70
N ILE A 141 -14.36 -5.43 -2.24
CA ILE A 141 -15.60 -5.84 -1.58
C ILE A 141 -16.67 -4.79 -1.83
N SER A 142 -17.95 -5.18 -1.74
CA SER A 142 -19.08 -4.32 -2.08
C SER A 142 -19.16 -3.10 -1.17
N PHE A 143 -18.83 -3.26 0.12
CA PHE A 143 -18.68 -2.18 1.06
C PHE A 143 -17.61 -2.50 2.10
N PHE A 144 -16.79 -1.52 2.43
CA PHE A 144 -15.79 -1.56 3.49
C PHE A 144 -15.73 -0.22 4.21
N HIS A 145 -15.75 -0.24 5.54
CA HIS A 145 -15.66 0.96 6.37
C HIS A 145 -14.98 0.67 7.70
N THR A 146 -13.93 1.41 7.98
CA THR A 146 -13.16 1.35 9.22
C THR A 146 -13.56 2.48 10.16
N VAL A 147 -13.81 2.14 11.42
CA VAL A 147 -14.09 3.08 12.50
C VAL A 147 -13.10 2.81 13.63
N ILE A 148 -12.49 3.86 14.19
CA ILE A 148 -11.58 3.72 15.32
C ILE A 148 -12.01 4.59 16.49
N ASN A 149 -12.16 3.99 17.68
CA ASN A 149 -12.64 4.69 18.87
C ASN A 149 -13.90 5.52 18.58
N GLU A 150 -14.85 4.93 17.85
CA GLU A 150 -16.08 5.57 17.32
C GLU A 150 -15.90 6.69 16.28
N ASN A 151 -14.66 7.04 15.91
CA ASN A 151 -14.39 7.97 14.83
C ASN A 151 -14.37 7.25 13.47
N PRO A 152 -15.28 7.58 12.55
CA PRO A 152 -15.25 7.02 11.21
C PRO A 152 -14.01 7.52 10.46
N LEU A 153 -13.33 6.60 9.77
CA LEU A 153 -12.18 6.92 8.94
C LEU A 153 -12.63 6.93 7.47
N ARG A 154 -12.22 5.93 6.69
CA ARG A 154 -12.55 5.81 5.27
C ARG A 154 -13.61 4.74 5.04
N ALA A 155 -14.59 5.07 4.19
CA ALA A 155 -15.55 4.13 3.62
C ALA A 155 -15.36 4.05 2.09
N PHE A 156 -15.47 2.86 1.53
CA PHE A 156 -15.38 2.61 0.08
C PHE A 156 -16.16 1.33 -0.29
N GLY A 157 -16.34 1.08 -1.58
CA GLY A 157 -17.08 -0.08 -2.08
C GLY A 157 -16.80 -0.37 -3.56
N GLY A 158 -16.98 -1.62 -3.96
CA GLY A 158 -16.73 -2.12 -5.31
C GLY A 158 -15.25 -2.22 -5.72
N SER A 159 -14.32 -1.85 -4.84
CA SER A 159 -12.87 -1.88 -5.07
C SER A 159 -12.13 -2.09 -3.75
N GLY A 160 -10.89 -2.54 -3.84
CA GLY A 160 -9.99 -2.61 -2.70
C GLY A 160 -9.53 -1.22 -2.26
N GLY A 161 -8.99 -1.12 -1.06
CA GLY A 161 -8.60 0.18 -0.53
C GLY A 161 -7.74 0.13 0.72
N LEU A 162 -7.04 1.23 0.95
CA LEU A 162 -6.20 1.44 2.13
C LEU A 162 -6.78 2.57 2.97
N THR A 163 -6.91 2.33 4.27
CA THR A 163 -7.24 3.31 5.30
C THR A 163 -6.00 3.54 6.16
N ASP A 164 -5.53 4.78 6.21
CA ASP A 164 -4.45 5.20 7.11
C ASP A 164 -4.91 5.17 8.58
N LEU A 165 -4.04 4.67 9.46
CA LEU A 165 -4.25 4.58 10.90
C LEU A 165 -3.23 5.43 11.68
N THR A 166 -2.52 6.39 11.07
CA THR A 166 -1.48 7.17 11.78
C THR A 166 -2.01 8.16 12.81
N LEU A 167 -3.27 8.59 12.75
CA LEU A 167 -3.90 9.50 13.73
C LEU A 167 -4.12 8.88 15.12
N ILE A 168 -3.59 7.68 15.34
CA ILE A 168 -3.83 6.88 16.54
C ILE A 168 -2.76 7.14 17.59
N GLU A 169 -3.17 7.25 18.85
CA GLU A 169 -2.31 7.16 20.04
C GLU A 169 -2.94 6.20 21.07
N GLY A 170 -2.11 5.50 21.84
CA GLY A 170 -2.55 4.71 23.00
C GLY A 170 -3.38 3.45 22.68
N ASN A 171 -4.44 3.22 23.47
CA ASN A 171 -5.33 2.05 23.36
C ASN A 171 -6.44 2.31 22.35
N ASN A 172 -6.63 1.38 21.41
CA ASN A 172 -7.53 1.59 20.28
C ASN A 172 -8.48 0.42 20.07
N ILE A 173 -9.72 0.76 19.73
CA ILE A 173 -10.77 -0.18 19.29
C ILE A 173 -11.05 0.11 17.81
N LEU A 174 -10.62 -0.80 16.94
CA LEU A 174 -10.90 -0.76 15.52
C LEU A 174 -12.11 -1.65 15.19
N LYS A 175 -13.12 -1.07 14.55
CA LYS A 175 -14.24 -1.78 13.95
C LYS A 175 -14.06 -1.80 12.43
N VAL A 176 -14.04 -2.99 11.85
CA VAL A 176 -14.03 -3.21 10.40
C VAL A 176 -15.42 -3.66 9.98
N ASN A 177 -16.15 -2.78 9.30
CA ASN A 177 -17.48 -3.04 8.79
C ASN A 177 -17.40 -3.40 7.31
N TYR A 178 -18.07 -4.45 6.87
CA TYR A 178 -18.11 -4.81 5.45
C TYR A 178 -19.42 -5.47 5.03
N ILE A 179 -19.70 -5.42 3.73
CA ILE A 179 -20.80 -6.13 3.07
C ILE A 179 -20.22 -6.79 1.83
N ALA A 180 -20.41 -8.09 1.69
CA ALA A 180 -20.05 -8.83 0.48
C ALA A 180 -21.30 -9.13 -0.35
N SER A 181 -21.19 -8.97 -1.67
CA SER A 181 -22.28 -9.23 -2.63
C SER A 181 -22.28 -10.66 -3.16
N GLU A 182 -21.30 -11.48 -2.76
CA GLU A 182 -21.17 -12.86 -3.19
C GLU A 182 -20.55 -13.74 -2.10
N THR A 183 -20.75 -15.05 -2.24
CA THR A 183 -20.10 -16.04 -1.39
C THR A 183 -18.67 -16.26 -1.84
N GLY A 184 -17.75 -16.49 -0.92
CA GLY A 184 -16.35 -16.75 -1.26
C GLY A 184 -15.40 -16.34 -0.16
N GLU A 185 -14.11 -16.26 -0.51
CA GLU A 185 -13.08 -15.75 0.37
C GLU A 185 -12.98 -14.22 0.25
N PHE A 186 -12.94 -13.54 1.39
CA PHE A 186 -12.66 -12.12 1.49
C PHE A 186 -11.48 -11.90 2.44
N ILE A 187 -10.45 -11.17 1.98
CA ILE A 187 -9.25 -10.92 2.76
C ILE A 187 -9.08 -9.42 3.03
N TYR A 188 -8.67 -9.10 4.25
CA TYR A 188 -8.12 -7.80 4.58
C TYR A 188 -6.98 -7.92 5.58
N TYR A 189 -6.19 -6.87 5.69
CA TYR A 189 -4.98 -6.80 6.48
C TYR A 189 -5.06 -5.63 7.44
N ILE A 190 -4.60 -5.84 8.67
CA ILE A 190 -4.41 -4.80 9.66
C ILE A 190 -2.92 -4.77 9.97
N LYS A 191 -2.29 -3.62 9.82
CA LYS A 191 -0.90 -3.35 10.22
C LYS A 191 -0.89 -2.19 11.20
N THR A 192 -0.16 -2.35 12.29
CA THR A 192 0.21 -1.31 13.26
C THR A 192 1.65 -1.60 13.74
N PRO A 193 2.28 -0.72 14.53
CA PRO A 193 3.62 -0.98 15.04
C PRO A 193 3.75 -2.25 15.89
N SER A 194 2.71 -2.57 16.66
CA SER A 194 2.69 -3.70 17.60
C SER A 194 1.89 -4.90 17.11
N PHE A 195 1.06 -4.73 16.06
CA PHE A 195 0.08 -5.71 15.64
C PHE A 195 0.03 -5.82 14.12
N THR A 196 0.19 -7.05 13.60
CA THR A 196 -0.03 -7.34 12.18
C THR A 196 -0.92 -8.56 12.06
N LYS A 197 -1.99 -8.46 11.27
CA LYS A 197 -2.94 -9.56 11.06
C LYS A 197 -3.45 -9.58 9.64
N LYS A 198 -3.32 -10.73 8.98
CA LYS A 198 -4.11 -11.11 7.81
C LYS A 198 -5.42 -11.73 8.31
N VAL A 199 -6.54 -11.21 7.85
CA VAL A 199 -7.88 -11.73 8.17
C VAL A 199 -8.45 -12.36 6.92
N VAL A 200 -8.87 -13.61 7.02
CA VAL A 200 -9.52 -14.36 5.95
C VAL A 200 -10.93 -14.70 6.39
N LYS A 201 -11.93 -14.23 5.65
CA LYS A 201 -13.35 -14.48 5.89
C LYS A 201 -13.91 -15.37 4.79
N HIS A 202 -14.68 -16.37 5.17
CA HIS A 202 -15.41 -17.22 4.24
C HIS A 202 -16.89 -16.82 4.29
N ILE A 203 -17.32 -16.04 3.30
CA ILE A 203 -18.67 -15.50 3.20
C ILE A 203 -19.64 -16.60 2.77
N THR A 204 -20.59 -16.92 3.64
CA THR A 204 -21.66 -17.89 3.37
C THR A 204 -22.87 -17.22 2.72
N LYS A 205 -23.77 -18.02 2.11
CA LYS A 205 -24.96 -17.50 1.43
C LYS A 205 -25.85 -16.63 2.32
N ASP A 206 -25.94 -16.96 3.60
CA ASP A 206 -26.71 -16.22 4.59
C ASP A 206 -26.02 -14.92 5.06
N GLN A 207 -24.76 -14.70 4.70
CA GLN A 207 -24.00 -13.48 5.01
C GLN A 207 -23.93 -12.49 3.83
N VAL A 208 -24.26 -12.94 2.62
CA VAL A 208 -24.32 -12.08 1.42
C VAL A 208 -25.32 -10.95 1.64
N ASP A 209 -24.95 -9.75 1.19
CA ASP A 209 -25.69 -8.49 1.33
C ASP A 209 -26.03 -8.09 2.78
N LYS A 210 -25.41 -8.76 3.77
CA LYS A 210 -25.56 -8.42 5.18
C LYS A 210 -24.31 -7.75 5.71
N LYS A 211 -24.54 -6.72 6.52
CA LYS A 211 -23.48 -6.02 7.26
C LYS A 211 -22.82 -6.98 8.25
N GLN A 212 -21.52 -7.14 8.08
CA GLN A 212 -20.62 -7.82 9.01
C GLN A 212 -19.75 -6.80 9.74
N ILE A 213 -19.36 -7.12 10.96
CA ILE A 213 -18.50 -6.27 11.78
C ILE A 213 -17.48 -7.15 12.50
N ASP A 214 -16.20 -6.90 12.25
CA ASP A 214 -15.11 -7.45 13.05
C ASP A 214 -14.57 -6.35 13.98
N ILE A 215 -14.19 -6.70 15.22
CA ILE A 215 -13.71 -5.76 16.24
C ILE A 215 -12.33 -6.20 16.73
N TYR A 216 -11.39 -5.25 16.78
CA TYR A 216 -10.02 -5.48 17.19
C TYR A 216 -9.60 -4.44 18.24
N THR A 217 -8.77 -4.89 19.19
CA THR A 217 -8.10 -4.02 20.15
C THR A 217 -6.60 -4.10 19.96
N PHE A 218 -5.93 -2.96 19.95
CA PHE A 218 -4.47 -2.90 19.86
C PHE A 218 -3.92 -1.62 20.50
N GLN A 219 -2.63 -1.66 20.83
CA GLN A 219 -1.84 -0.50 21.25
C GLN A 219 -1.02 0.02 20.07
N LYS A 220 -0.86 1.33 19.98
CA LYS A 220 0.15 1.93 19.10
C LYS A 220 1.33 2.41 19.91
#